data_AF-A0A3D6C6B3-F1
#
_entry.id   AF-A0A3D6C6B3-F1
#
_cell.length_a   1.000
_cell.length_b   1.000
_cell.length_c   1.000
_cell.angle_alpha   90.00
_cell.angle_beta   90.00
_cell.angle_gamma   90.00
#
_symmetry.space_group_name_H-M   'P 1'
#
loop_
_entity.id
_entity.type
_entity.pdbx_description
1 polymer ?
#
loop_
_entity_poly.entity_id
_entity_poly.type
_entity_poly.pdbx_seq_one_letter_code
_entity_poly.pdbx_strand_id
1 'polypeptide(L)'
;MKDRVKGLLQKINFIETDMDLQKQILFSIPSDDKDEIKKVMNTIARQKGEIHELRKKIKEIDEDEYNRIITLEQATEKFRQLSRDKKFVQVHTLNEEGECFITLNEGSRIDCLVAAKDENGDWTVLTIDGETKEYPGGLVR
;
A
#
# COMPACT_ATOMS: atom_id res chain seq x y z
N MET A 1 -18.79 -16.18 2.87
CA MET A 1 -18.22 -15.01 3.57
C MET A 1 -17.05 -14.42 2.81
N LYS A 2 -16.03 -15.22 2.45
CA LYS A 2 -14.87 -14.78 1.66
C LYS A 2 -15.24 -14.05 0.35
N ASP A 3 -16.23 -14.51 -0.40
CA ASP A 3 -16.65 -13.83 -1.65
C ASP A 3 -17.30 -12.46 -1.41
N ARG A 4 -17.96 -12.26 -0.27
CA ARG A 4 -18.54 -10.96 0.11
C ARG A 4 -17.44 -9.97 0.46
N VAL A 5 -16.45 -10.40 1.25
CA VAL A 5 -15.27 -9.58 1.58
C VAL A 5 -14.48 -9.25 0.32
N LYS A 6 -14.23 -10.23 -0.55
CA LYS A 6 -13.59 -10.03 -1.86
C LYS A 6 -14.33 -8.99 -2.71
N GLY A 7 -15.65 -9.06 -2.79
CA GLY A 7 -16.46 -8.06 -3.50
C GLY A 7 -16.37 -6.66 -2.90
N LEU A 8 -16.32 -6.54 -1.57
CA LEU A 8 -16.11 -5.26 -0.89
C LEU A 8 -14.71 -4.69 -1.18
N LEU A 9 -13.68 -5.53 -1.13
CA LEU A 9 -12.29 -5.17 -1.46
C LEU A 9 -12.15 -4.70 -2.91
N GLN A 10 -12.76 -5.40 -3.86
CA GLN A 10 -12.79 -4.98 -5.27
C GLN A 10 -13.45 -3.62 -5.44
N LYS A 11 -14.54 -3.36 -4.71
CA LYS A 11 -15.22 -2.06 -4.72
C LYS A 11 -14.35 -0.96 -4.11
N ILE A 12 -13.65 -1.24 -3.00
CA ILE A 12 -12.68 -0.30 -2.40
C ILE A 12 -11.60 0.06 -3.43
N ASN A 13 -10.96 -0.94 -4.04
CA ASN A 13 -9.91 -0.72 -5.05
C ASN A 13 -10.38 0.13 -6.24
N PHE A 14 -11.62 -0.08 -6.70
CA PHE A 14 -12.20 0.76 -7.76
C PHE A 14 -12.35 2.23 -7.31
N ILE A 15 -12.87 2.46 -6.10
CA ILE A 15 -13.03 3.81 -5.55
C ILE A 15 -11.66 4.47 -5.32
N GLU A 16 -10.66 3.72 -4.87
CA GLU A 16 -9.29 4.22 -4.68
C GLU A 16 -8.65 4.62 -6.01
N THR A 17 -8.84 3.82 -7.07
CA THR A 17 -8.37 4.13 -8.43
C THR A 17 -9.03 5.41 -8.96
N ASP A 18 -10.35 5.53 -8.82
CA ASP A 18 -11.09 6.74 -9.22
C ASP A 18 -10.64 7.96 -8.39
N MET A 19 -10.42 7.79 -7.08
CA MET A 19 -9.91 8.86 -6.22
C MET A 19 -8.51 9.33 -6.63
N ASP A 20 -7.63 8.43 -7.07
CA ASP A 20 -6.30 8.80 -7.58
C ASP A 20 -6.41 9.56 -8.91
N LEU A 21 -7.35 9.19 -9.79
CA LEU A 21 -7.68 9.99 -10.98
C LEU A 21 -8.19 11.39 -10.58
N GLN A 22 -9.09 11.49 -9.59
CA GLN A 22 -9.56 12.79 -9.09
C GLN A 22 -8.43 13.67 -8.53
N LYS A 23 -7.44 13.08 -7.84
CA LYS A 23 -6.25 13.83 -7.37
C LYS A 23 -5.42 14.36 -8.54
N GLN A 24 -5.24 13.58 -9.61
CA GLN A 24 -4.55 14.04 -10.82
C GLN A 24 -5.30 15.19 -11.50
N ILE A 25 -6.63 15.06 -11.63
CA ILE A 25 -7.50 16.12 -12.13
C ILE A 25 -7.33 17.38 -11.28
N LEU A 26 -7.35 17.25 -9.94
CA LEU A 26 -7.18 18.38 -9.03
C LEU A 26 -5.90 19.19 -9.30
N PHE A 27 -4.78 18.52 -9.57
CA PHE A 27 -3.51 19.18 -9.91
C PHE A 27 -3.50 19.85 -11.28
N SER A 28 -4.42 19.47 -12.17
CA SER A 28 -4.55 20.05 -13.51
C SER A 28 -5.46 21.29 -13.56
N ILE A 29 -6.27 21.53 -12.51
CA ILE A 29 -7.21 22.65 -12.48
C ILE A 29 -6.44 23.97 -12.23
N PRO A 30 -6.70 25.03 -13.02
CA PRO A 30 -6.14 26.36 -12.78
C PRO A 30 -6.42 26.85 -11.35
N SER A 31 -5.41 27.42 -10.71
CA SER A 31 -5.49 27.78 -9.28
C SER A 31 -6.55 28.85 -8.94
N ASP A 32 -7.00 29.61 -9.94
CA ASP A 32 -8.03 30.63 -9.89
C ASP A 32 -9.45 30.06 -10.04
N ASP A 33 -9.61 28.84 -10.57
CA ASP A 33 -10.89 28.15 -10.67
C ASP A 33 -11.24 27.44 -9.35
N LYS A 34 -11.62 28.25 -8.36
CA LYS A 34 -11.96 27.76 -7.01
C LYS A 34 -13.18 26.85 -6.97
N ASP A 35 -14.13 27.03 -7.88
CA ASP A 35 -15.37 26.26 -7.88
C ASP A 35 -15.13 24.83 -8.36
N GLU A 36 -14.35 24.64 -9.44
CA GLU A 36 -14.01 23.30 -9.92
C GLU A 36 -13.08 22.59 -8.93
N ILE A 37 -12.11 23.29 -8.32
CA ILE A 37 -11.28 22.75 -7.21
C ILE A 37 -12.18 22.23 -6.08
N LYS A 38 -13.15 23.03 -5.64
CA LYS A 38 -14.05 22.66 -4.53
C LYS A 38 -14.89 21.43 -4.88
N LYS A 39 -15.38 21.35 -6.13
CA LYS A 39 -16.16 20.22 -6.62
C LYS A 39 -15.35 18.92 -6.61
N VAL A 40 -14.13 18.93 -7.14
CA VAL A 40 -13.25 17.75 -7.12
C VAL A 40 -12.88 17.34 -5.70
N MET A 41 -12.58 18.31 -4.83
CA MET A 41 -12.30 18.05 -3.40
C MET A 41 -13.48 17.38 -2.69
N ASN A 42 -14.71 17.81 -2.97
CA ASN A 42 -15.92 17.19 -2.41
C ASN A 42 -16.10 15.75 -2.91
N THR A 43 -15.80 15.47 -4.18
CA THR A 43 -15.82 14.11 -4.73
C THR A 43 -14.82 13.21 -4.00
N ILE A 44 -13.59 13.68 -3.82
CA ILE A 44 -12.54 12.96 -3.06
C ILE A 44 -13.00 12.71 -1.62
N ALA A 45 -13.57 13.71 -0.95
CA ALA A 45 -14.06 13.57 0.42
C ALA A 45 -15.19 12.54 0.52
N ARG A 46 -16.13 12.53 -0.42
CA ARG A 46 -17.20 11.53 -0.50
C ARG A 46 -16.63 10.12 -0.70
N GLN A 47 -15.71 9.94 -1.64
CA GLN A 47 -15.07 8.65 -1.91
C GLN A 47 -14.33 8.10 -0.68
N LYS A 48 -13.63 8.96 0.07
CA LYS A 48 -13.01 8.59 1.37
C LYS A 48 -14.04 8.09 2.37
N GLY A 49 -15.19 8.76 2.47
CA GLY A 49 -16.30 8.32 3.31
C GLY A 49 -16.83 6.95 2.89
N GLU A 50 -16.99 6.71 1.60
CA GLU A 50 -17.45 5.41 1.08
C GLU A 50 -16.47 4.27 1.37
N ILE A 51 -15.16 4.49 1.20
CA ILE A 51 -14.14 3.52 1.57
C ILE A 51 -14.22 3.19 3.05
N HIS A 52 -14.36 4.19 3.92
CA HIS A 52 -14.49 3.99 5.37
C HIS A 52 -15.68 3.10 5.73
N GLU A 53 -16.85 3.35 5.13
CA GLU A 53 -18.05 2.54 5.36
C GLU A 53 -17.92 1.11 4.81
N LEU A 54 -17.23 0.93 3.68
CA LEU A 54 -16.93 -0.41 3.16
C LEU A 54 -15.99 -1.18 4.09
N ARG A 55 -14.98 -0.52 4.65
CA ARG A 55 -14.06 -1.11 5.62
C ARG A 55 -14.77 -1.54 6.92
N LYS A 56 -15.72 -0.73 7.43
CA LYS A 56 -16.57 -1.15 8.55
C LYS A 56 -17.39 -2.40 8.24
N LYS A 57 -17.97 -2.48 7.05
CA LYS A 57 -18.70 -3.69 6.61
C LYS A 57 -17.80 -4.92 6.54
N ILE A 58 -16.54 -4.76 6.10
CA ILE A 58 -15.57 -5.86 6.15
C ILE A 58 -15.37 -6.29 7.60
N LYS A 59 -15.12 -5.35 8.52
CA LYS A 59 -14.96 -5.64 9.96
C LYS A 59 -16.14 -6.41 10.55
N GLU A 60 -17.37 -6.01 10.22
CA GLU A 60 -18.59 -6.69 10.68
C GLU A 60 -18.73 -8.12 10.13
N ILE A 61 -18.18 -8.39 8.95
CA ILE A 61 -18.24 -9.72 8.30
C ILE A 61 -17.08 -10.62 8.76
N ASP A 62 -15.88 -10.05 8.89
CA ASP A 62 -14.62 -10.72 9.15
C ASP A 62 -13.62 -9.73 9.79
N GLU A 63 -13.57 -9.72 11.12
CA GLU A 63 -12.70 -8.80 11.87
C GLU A 63 -11.20 -9.13 11.69
N ASP A 64 -10.86 -10.41 11.52
CA ASP A 64 -9.48 -10.85 11.32
C ASP A 64 -8.94 -10.37 9.97
N GLU A 65 -9.73 -10.53 8.91
CA GLU A 65 -9.36 -10.01 7.58
C GLU A 65 -9.28 -8.48 7.59
N TYR A 66 -10.21 -7.80 8.27
CA TYR A 66 -10.12 -6.35 8.48
C TYR A 66 -8.81 -5.95 9.16
N ASN A 67 -8.45 -6.60 10.26
CA ASN A 67 -7.22 -6.30 10.99
C ASN A 67 -5.99 -6.55 10.12
N ARG A 68 -5.98 -7.63 9.34
CA ARG A 68 -4.91 -7.93 8.39
C ARG A 68 -4.74 -6.83 7.33
N ILE A 69 -5.83 -6.34 6.77
CA ILE A 69 -5.82 -5.22 5.81
C ILE A 69 -5.20 -3.98 6.45
N ILE A 70 -5.64 -3.62 7.67
CA ILE A 70 -5.12 -2.44 8.37
C ILE A 70 -3.62 -2.57 8.66
N THR A 71 -3.15 -3.75 9.09
CA THR A 71 -1.73 -4.02 9.31
C THR A 71 -0.92 -3.82 8.02
N LEU A 72 -1.39 -4.37 6.90
CA LEU A 72 -0.75 -4.21 5.59
C LEU A 72 -0.70 -2.75 5.14
N GLU A 73 -1.79 -2.00 5.32
CA GLU A 73 -1.84 -0.56 5.00
C GLU A 73 -0.82 0.24 5.80
N GLN A 74 -0.73 -0.01 7.12
CA GLN A 74 0.22 0.67 7.99
C GLN A 74 1.66 0.37 7.60
N ALA A 75 1.97 -0.89 7.29
CA ALA A 75 3.30 -1.30 6.87
C ALA A 75 3.65 -0.75 5.47
N THR A 76 2.68 -0.64 4.58
CA THR A 76 2.86 0.01 3.28
C THR A 76 3.14 1.50 3.44
N GLU A 77 2.44 2.20 4.32
CA GLU A 77 2.70 3.61 4.60
C GLU A 77 4.08 3.82 5.24
N LYS A 78 4.48 2.95 6.19
CA LYS A 78 5.84 2.98 6.76
C LYS A 78 6.90 2.76 5.68
N PHE A 79 6.70 1.80 4.77
CA PHE A 79 7.60 1.57 3.64
C PHE A 79 7.68 2.80 2.73
N ARG A 80 6.53 3.43 2.42
CA ARG A 80 6.45 4.67 1.63
C ARG A 80 7.17 5.84 2.30
N GLN A 81 7.14 5.92 3.63
CA GLN A 81 7.89 6.95 4.36
C GLN A 81 9.39 6.72 4.22
N LEU A 82 9.86 5.49 4.46
CA LEU A 82 11.25 5.11 4.26
C LEU A 82 11.71 5.36 2.81
N SER A 83 10.85 5.14 1.82
CA SER A 83 11.18 5.35 0.40
C SER A 83 11.34 6.81 0.00
N ARG A 84 10.93 7.77 0.85
CA ARG A 84 11.18 9.20 0.60
C ARG A 84 12.60 9.61 0.99
N ASP A 85 13.12 8.98 2.03
CA ASP A 85 14.43 9.31 2.59
C ASP A 85 15.54 8.43 2.00
N LYS A 86 15.19 7.21 1.56
CA LYS A 86 16.13 6.25 0.98
C LYS A 86 16.14 6.28 -0.54
N LYS A 87 17.34 6.10 -1.09
CA LYS A 87 17.54 5.89 -2.52
C LYS A 87 17.67 4.40 -2.82
N PHE A 88 16.57 3.79 -3.25
CA PHE A 88 16.54 2.40 -3.66
C PHE A 88 17.18 2.21 -5.04
N VAL A 89 18.07 1.23 -5.15
CA VAL A 89 18.80 0.85 -6.37
C VAL A 89 18.28 -0.44 -6.99
N GLN A 90 17.52 -1.24 -6.23
CA GLN A 90 16.91 -2.49 -6.66
C GLN A 90 15.58 -2.68 -5.93
N VAL A 91 14.54 -3.12 -6.63
CA VAL A 91 13.21 -3.39 -6.07
C VAL A 91 12.68 -4.69 -6.67
N HIS A 92 12.21 -5.58 -5.81
CA HIS A 92 11.52 -6.82 -6.13
C HIS A 92 10.10 -6.73 -5.58
N THR A 93 9.10 -7.04 -6.40
CA THR A 93 7.70 -7.02 -5.97
C THR A 93 7.01 -8.33 -6.35
N LEU A 94 6.21 -8.84 -5.42
CA LEU A 94 5.45 -10.07 -5.64
C LEU A 94 4.50 -9.96 -6.86
N ASN A 95 3.96 -8.76 -7.09
CA ASN A 95 3.00 -8.53 -8.18
C ASN A 95 3.63 -8.54 -9.57
N GLU A 96 4.88 -8.10 -9.71
CA GLU A 96 5.57 -8.03 -11.00
C GLU A 96 6.32 -9.33 -11.31
N GLU A 97 6.93 -9.93 -10.28
CA GLU A 97 7.83 -11.08 -10.45
C GLU A 97 7.13 -12.43 -10.17
N GLY A 98 5.96 -12.41 -9.53
CA GLY A 98 5.23 -13.61 -9.12
C GLY A 98 5.81 -14.30 -7.88
N GLU A 99 7.01 -13.92 -7.46
CA GLU A 99 7.65 -14.29 -6.20
C GLU A 99 8.39 -13.10 -5.60
N CYS A 100 8.47 -13.05 -4.27
CA CYS A 100 9.29 -12.07 -3.55
C CYS A 100 9.77 -12.73 -2.27
N PHE A 101 11.08 -12.84 -2.12
CA PHE A 101 11.70 -13.27 -0.88
C PHE A 101 13.13 -12.73 -0.76
N ILE A 102 13.61 -12.63 0.48
CA ILE A 102 15.04 -12.47 0.76
C ILE A 102 15.55 -13.70 1.51
N THR A 103 16.83 -14.05 1.31
CA THR A 103 17.50 -15.11 2.05
C THR A 103 18.53 -14.49 2.97
N LEU A 104 18.42 -14.76 4.27
CA LEU A 104 19.43 -14.34 5.24
C LEU A 104 20.64 -15.27 5.18
N ASN A 105 21.81 -14.77 5.60
CA ASN A 105 23.07 -15.54 5.56
C ASN A 105 23.04 -16.83 6.39
N GLU A 106 22.22 -16.87 7.44
CA GLU A 106 21.96 -18.05 8.27
C GLU A 106 21.07 -19.11 7.58
N GLY A 107 20.54 -18.81 6.38
CA GLY A 107 19.71 -19.71 5.57
C GLY A 107 18.20 -19.47 5.69
N SER A 108 17.76 -18.59 6.59
CA SER A 108 16.35 -18.22 6.75
C SER A 108 15.80 -17.51 5.51
N ARG A 109 14.65 -17.94 5.00
CA ARG A 109 13.92 -17.26 3.91
C ARG A 109 12.78 -16.42 4.49
N ILE A 110 12.63 -15.20 3.99
CA ILE A 110 11.55 -14.29 4.36
C ILE A 110 10.77 -13.95 3.10
N ASP A 111 9.51 -14.41 3.05
CA ASP A 111 8.61 -14.06 1.95
C ASP A 111 8.06 -12.64 2.12
N CYS A 112 7.96 -11.93 1.00
CA CYS A 112 7.61 -10.51 0.98
C CYS A 112 6.54 -10.17 -0.05
N LEU A 113 5.98 -8.98 0.11
CA LEU A 113 5.23 -8.28 -0.91
C LEU A 113 6.15 -7.38 -1.73
N VAL A 114 7.10 -6.73 -1.05
CA VAL A 114 8.11 -5.86 -1.64
C VAL A 114 9.43 -6.03 -0.89
N ALA A 115 10.53 -6.12 -1.61
CA ALA A 115 11.88 -5.99 -1.08
C ALA A 115 12.65 -4.96 -1.90
N ALA A 116 13.24 -3.96 -1.25
CA ALA A 116 14.01 -2.93 -1.91
C ALA A 116 15.39 -2.79 -1.27
N LYS A 117 16.44 -2.77 -2.10
CA LYS A 117 17.82 -2.53 -1.68
C LYS A 117 18.18 -1.07 -1.89
N ASP A 118 18.76 -0.44 -0.88
CA ASP A 118 19.28 0.93 -1.00
C ASP A 118 20.74 0.98 -1.46
N GLU A 119 21.26 2.18 -1.70
CA GLU A 119 22.62 2.41 -2.19
C GLU A 119 23.72 1.99 -1.20
N ASN A 120 23.41 1.88 0.09
CA ASN A 120 24.32 1.34 1.11
C ASN A 120 24.32 -0.20 1.10
N GLY A 121 23.39 -0.80 0.36
CA GLY A 121 23.20 -2.23 0.23
C GLY A 121 22.21 -2.80 1.24
N ASP A 122 21.59 -1.97 2.07
CA ASP A 122 20.61 -2.41 3.07
C ASP A 122 19.26 -2.68 2.41
N TRP A 123 18.56 -3.68 2.93
CA TRP A 123 17.28 -4.13 2.42
C TRP A 123 16.14 -3.65 3.29
N THR A 124 15.12 -3.05 2.68
CA THR A 124 13.83 -2.77 3.30
C THR A 124 12.82 -3.75 2.73
N VAL A 125 12.12 -4.47 3.60
CA VAL A 125 11.23 -5.58 3.24
C VAL A 125 9.85 -5.35 3.86
N LEU A 126 8.80 -5.43 3.04
CA LEU A 126 7.42 -5.54 3.47
C LEU A 126 7.02 -7.02 3.41
N THR A 127 6.80 -7.66 4.55
CA THR A 127 6.46 -9.09 4.62
C THR A 127 5.00 -9.36 4.22
N ILE A 128 4.67 -10.62 3.93
CA ILE A 128 3.29 -11.07 3.65
C ILE A 128 2.36 -10.86 4.87
N ASP A 129 2.93 -10.85 6.07
CA ASP A 129 2.22 -10.63 7.33
C ASP A 129 1.99 -9.14 7.63
N GLY A 130 2.51 -8.24 6.78
CA GLY A 130 2.35 -6.80 6.95
C GLY A 130 3.31 -6.21 7.97
N GLU A 131 4.57 -6.64 7.95
CA GLU A 131 5.65 -6.02 8.73
C GLU A 131 6.65 -5.34 7.80
N THR A 132 7.02 -4.09 8.11
CA THR A 132 8.15 -3.41 7.46
C THR A 132 9.41 -3.61 8.28
N LYS A 133 10.36 -4.39 7.75
CA LYS A 133 11.65 -4.71 8.37
C LYS A 133 12.80 -4.19 7.53
N GLU A 134 13.90 -3.87 8.20
CA GLU A 134 15.15 -3.44 7.59
C GLU A 134 16.25 -4.43 7.94
N TYR A 135 17.03 -4.82 6.95
CA TYR A 135 18.11 -5.78 7.07
C TYR A 135 19.40 -5.18 6.49
N PRO A 136 20.49 -5.13 7.27
CA PRO A 136 21.79 -4.76 6.73
C PRO A 136 22.18 -5.62 5.53
N GLY A 137 22.81 -5.00 4.52
CA GLY A 137 23.21 -5.72 3.30
C GLY A 137 24.09 -6.94 3.58
N GLY A 138 24.95 -6.86 4.60
CA GLY A 138 25.79 -7.96 5.05
C GLY A 138 25.06 -9.12 5.75
N LEU A 139 23.72 -9.05 5.92
CA LEU A 139 22.90 -10.15 6.45
C LEU A 139 22.08 -10.86 5.36
N VAL A 140 21.99 -10.31 4.15
CA VAL A 140 21.18 -10.84 3.05
C VAL A 140 22.10 -11.38 1.95
N ARG A 141 21.80 -12.59 1.49
CA ARG A 141 22.58 -13.32 0.49
C ARG A 141 22.14 -13.03 -0.94
#